data_AF-A0A7J2LZE1-F1
#
_entry.id   AF-A0A7J2LZE1-F1
#
_cell.length_a   1.000
_cell.length_b   1.000
_cell.length_c   1.000
_cell.angle_alpha   90.00
_cell.angle_beta   90.00
_cell.angle_gamma   90.00
#
_symmetry.space_group_name_H-M   'P 1'
#
loop_
_entity.id
_entity.type
_entity.pdbx_description
1 polymer ?
#
loop_
_entity_poly.entity_id
_entity_poly.type
_entity_poly.pdbx_seq_one_letter_code
_entity_poly.pdbx_strand_id
1 'polypeptide(L)'
;MADDLEEARGRAVEELLAAGFIMGGRATFDILAHLIAGKIKGDWRQAFYRNPKKFYKALVEAVGGETMAYMILRMATKRLRELGIQVQGMEIIDALKRGDKEKLLRIVDELAVALELV
;
A
#
# COMPACT_ATOMS: atom_id res chain seq x y z
N MET A 1 6.00 -19.13 10.94
CA MET A 1 5.22 -19.39 9.71
C MET A 1 4.09 -18.38 9.50
N ALA A 2 3.17 -18.18 10.46
CA ALA A 2 2.14 -17.14 10.32
C ALA A 2 2.72 -15.70 10.44
N ASP A 3 3.66 -15.51 11.36
CA ASP A 3 4.31 -14.20 11.57
C ASP A 3 5.23 -13.82 10.40
N ASP A 4 5.91 -14.80 9.79
CA ASP A 4 6.78 -14.58 8.63
C ASP A 4 5.99 -14.11 7.41
N LEU A 5 4.80 -14.70 7.19
CA LEU A 5 3.90 -14.30 6.11
C LEU A 5 3.31 -12.90 6.36
N GLU A 6 2.95 -12.56 7.60
CA GLU A 6 2.48 -11.20 7.93
C GLU A 6 3.57 -10.14 7.71
N GLU A 7 4.82 -10.43 8.08
CA GLU A 7 5.92 -9.50 7.83
C GLU A 7 6.24 -9.38 6.34
N ALA A 8 6.17 -10.47 5.57
CA ALA A 8 6.34 -10.42 4.12
C ALA A 8 5.24 -9.56 3.46
N ARG A 9 3.98 -9.72 3.86
CA ARG A 9 2.87 -8.86 3.43
C ARG A 9 3.09 -7.41 3.82
N GLY A 10 3.57 -7.17 5.03
CA GLY A 10 3.91 -5.83 5.52
C GLY A 10 4.95 -5.16 4.62
N ARG A 11 6.05 -5.86 4.34
CA ARG A 11 7.12 -5.38 3.44
C ARG A 11 6.63 -5.18 2.00
N ALA A 12 5.76 -6.06 1.49
CA ALA A 12 5.16 -5.87 0.18
C ALA A 12 4.33 -4.57 0.08
N VAL A 13 3.51 -4.27 1.09
CA VAL A 13 2.75 -3.00 1.15
C VAL A 13 3.68 -1.79 1.21
N GLU A 14 4.77 -1.89 1.97
CA GLU A 14 5.77 -0.84 2.10
C GLU A 14 6.46 -0.53 0.76
N GLU A 15 6.94 -1.57 0.07
CA GLU A 15 7.59 -1.45 -1.24
C GLU A 15 6.62 -0.94 -2.32
N LEU A 16 5.36 -1.39 -2.30
CA LEU A 16 4.32 -0.88 -3.20
C LEU A 16 4.17 0.64 -3.05
N LEU A 17 4.01 1.11 -1.81
CA LEU A 17 3.76 2.53 -1.55
C LEU A 17 5.01 3.37 -1.78
N ALA A 18 6.19 2.88 -1.40
CA ALA A 18 7.46 3.53 -1.66
C ALA A 18 7.67 3.75 -3.18
N ALA A 19 7.23 2.81 -4.02
CA ALA A 19 7.26 2.97 -5.46
C ALA A 19 6.34 4.09 -5.99
N GLY A 20 5.35 4.54 -5.20
CA GLY A 20 4.56 5.73 -5.49
C GLY A 20 5.33 7.05 -5.33
N PHE A 21 6.48 7.03 -4.66
CA PHE A 21 7.28 8.22 -4.28
C PHE A 21 8.54 8.43 -5.15
N ILE A 22 8.49 8.06 -6.43
CA ILE A 22 9.65 8.10 -7.35
C ILE A 22 10.38 9.45 -7.38
N MET A 23 9.65 10.59 -7.33
CA MET A 23 10.26 11.93 -7.35
C MET A 23 10.74 12.44 -5.97
N GLY A 24 10.22 11.89 -4.87
CA GLY A 24 10.56 12.33 -3.50
C GLY A 24 11.60 11.45 -2.81
N GLY A 25 11.93 10.29 -3.39
CA GLY A 25 12.85 9.31 -2.84
C GLY A 25 12.36 8.68 -1.52
N ARG A 26 13.16 7.75 -0.98
CA ARG A 26 12.81 6.97 0.22
C ARG A 26 12.54 7.86 1.45
N ALA A 27 13.29 8.95 1.62
CA ALA A 27 13.11 9.87 2.74
C ALA A 27 11.70 10.51 2.79
N THR A 28 11.13 10.85 1.64
CA THR A 28 9.76 11.42 1.58
C THR A 28 8.72 10.35 1.93
N PHE A 29 8.93 9.12 1.46
CA PHE A 29 8.09 8.00 1.84
C PHE A 29 8.15 7.71 3.35
N ASP A 30 9.33 7.73 3.96
CA ASP A 30 9.49 7.45 5.39
C ASP A 30 8.73 8.48 6.26
N ILE A 31 8.72 9.76 5.86
CA ILE A 31 7.91 10.80 6.51
C ILE A 31 6.42 10.45 6.38
N LEU A 32 5.95 10.07 5.20
CA LEU A 32 4.56 9.67 5.01
C LEU A 32 4.22 8.44 5.87
N ALA A 33 5.05 7.41 5.86
CA ALA A 33 4.83 6.19 6.62
C ALA A 33 4.69 6.51 8.11
N HIS A 34 5.52 7.42 8.63
CA HIS A 34 5.41 7.92 10.00
C HIS A 34 4.07 8.64 10.26
N LEU A 35 3.63 9.50 9.33
CA LEU A 35 2.34 10.19 9.44
C LEU A 35 1.14 9.22 9.42
N ILE A 36 1.16 8.22 8.53
CA ILE A 36 0.13 7.18 8.46
C ILE A 36 0.14 6.35 9.75
N ALA A 37 1.32 5.95 10.24
CA ALA A 37 1.46 5.22 11.50
C ALA A 37 0.88 6.00 12.68
N GLY A 38 1.11 7.32 12.77
CA GLY A 38 0.51 8.17 13.80
C GLY A 38 -1.03 8.19 13.80
N LYS A 39 -1.66 7.82 12.68
CA LYS A 39 -3.13 7.75 12.51
C LYS A 39 -3.69 6.34 12.71
N ILE A 40 -2.86 5.32 12.64
CA ILE A 40 -3.25 3.92 12.72
C ILE A 40 -2.79 3.33 14.06
N LYS A 41 -3.73 2.91 14.90
CA LYS A 41 -3.43 2.11 16.09
C LYS A 41 -3.03 0.70 15.64
N GLY A 42 -1.73 0.42 15.57
CA GLY A 42 -1.17 -0.86 15.13
C GLY A 42 -0.30 -0.71 13.88
N ASP A 43 0.14 -1.83 13.29
CA ASP A 43 0.94 -1.81 12.07
C ASP A 43 0.14 -1.23 10.91
N TRP A 44 0.61 -0.10 10.41
CA TRP A 44 -0.04 0.63 9.31
C TRP A 44 -0.01 -0.19 8.01
N ARG A 45 0.99 -1.05 7.81
CA ARG A 45 1.15 -1.91 6.63
C ARG A 45 0.00 -2.93 6.59
N GLN A 46 -0.32 -3.53 7.74
CA GLN A 46 -1.44 -4.47 7.84
C GLN A 46 -2.80 -3.79 7.65
N ALA A 47 -2.93 -2.53 8.06
CA ALA A 47 -4.18 -1.80 7.91
C ALA A 47 -4.60 -1.63 6.43
N PHE A 48 -3.66 -1.69 5.49
CA PHE A 48 -3.92 -1.69 4.05
C PHE A 48 -4.97 -2.74 3.65
N TYR A 49 -4.85 -3.98 4.14
CA TYR A 49 -5.77 -5.08 3.82
C TYR A 49 -6.71 -5.45 4.98
N ARG A 50 -6.33 -5.24 6.25
CA ARG A 50 -7.20 -5.54 7.41
C ARG A 50 -8.26 -4.46 7.65
N ASN A 51 -7.94 -3.20 7.38
CA ASN A 51 -8.86 -2.08 7.53
C ASN A 51 -8.68 -1.02 6.42
N PRO A 52 -9.00 -1.37 5.16
CA PRO A 52 -8.62 -0.59 3.99
C PRO A 52 -9.16 0.84 3.98
N LYS A 53 -10.40 1.03 4.45
CA LYS A 53 -11.03 2.36 4.53
C LYS A 53 -10.28 3.27 5.51
N LYS A 54 -9.86 2.72 6.64
CA LYS A 54 -9.08 3.47 7.64
C LYS A 54 -7.69 3.82 7.09
N PHE A 55 -7.04 2.87 6.42
CA PHE A 55 -5.76 3.12 5.75
C PHE A 55 -5.89 4.22 4.70
N TYR A 56 -6.89 4.14 3.81
CA TYR A 56 -7.11 5.14 2.76
C TYR A 56 -7.36 6.53 3.35
N LYS A 57 -8.19 6.64 4.40
CA LYS A 57 -8.41 7.91 5.10
C LYS A 57 -7.12 8.46 5.71
N ALA A 58 -6.31 7.62 6.34
CA ALA A 58 -5.02 8.03 6.91
C ALA A 58 -4.05 8.52 5.82
N LEU A 59 -3.98 7.82 4.69
CA LEU A 59 -3.18 8.23 3.54
C LEU A 59 -3.64 9.60 3.01
N VAL A 60 -4.94 9.79 2.77
CA VAL A 60 -5.53 11.05 2.28
C VAL A 60 -5.20 12.22 3.20
N GLU A 61 -5.35 12.03 4.51
CA GLU A 61 -5.00 13.05 5.50
C GLU A 61 -3.51 13.38 5.49
N ALA A 62 -2.65 12.36 5.41
CA ALA A 62 -1.20 12.53 5.50
C ALA A 62 -0.59 13.22 4.26
N VAL A 63 -1.18 13.02 3.08
CA VAL A 63 -0.73 13.63 1.82
C VAL A 63 -1.48 14.91 1.46
N GLY A 64 -2.39 15.37 2.34
CA GLY A 64 -3.10 16.64 2.18
C GLY A 64 -4.26 16.63 1.19
N GLY A 65 -4.82 15.48 0.83
CA GLY A 65 -6.03 15.39 0.01
C GLY A 65 -6.13 14.15 -0.89
N GLU A 66 -7.35 13.90 -1.40
CA GLU A 66 -7.62 12.73 -2.25
C GLU A 66 -6.85 12.74 -3.56
N THR A 67 -6.65 13.91 -4.17
CA THR A 67 -5.92 14.04 -5.44
C THR A 67 -4.49 13.51 -5.33
N MET A 68 -3.78 13.88 -4.26
CA MET A 68 -2.41 13.43 -4.02
C MET A 68 -2.36 11.93 -3.68
N ALA A 69 -3.29 11.45 -2.84
CA ALA A 69 -3.40 10.02 -2.53
C ALA A 69 -3.64 9.19 -3.80
N TYR A 70 -4.53 9.66 -4.69
CA TYR A 70 -4.80 9.03 -5.97
C TYR A 70 -3.55 8.99 -6.86
N MET A 71 -2.81 10.09 -6.95
CA MET A 71 -1.57 10.14 -7.73
C MET A 71 -0.52 9.14 -7.22
N ILE A 72 -0.31 9.10 -5.90
CA ILE A 72 0.65 8.18 -5.26
C ILE A 72 0.26 6.71 -5.54
N LEU A 73 -1.00 6.35 -5.28
CA LEU A 73 -1.49 4.99 -5.51
C LEU A 73 -1.43 4.60 -6.99
N ARG A 74 -1.76 5.53 -7.89
CA ARG A 74 -1.63 5.30 -9.34
C ARG A 74 -0.18 5.07 -9.76
N MET A 75 0.76 5.82 -9.19
CA MET A 75 2.20 5.64 -9.47
C MET A 75 2.69 4.30 -8.90
N ALA A 76 2.30 3.95 -7.68
CA ALA A 76 2.57 2.65 -7.07
C ALA A 76 2.08 1.48 -7.96
N THR A 77 0.90 1.61 -8.59
CA THR A 77 0.39 0.56 -9.50
C THR A 77 1.21 0.38 -10.78
N LYS A 78 2.05 1.36 -11.18
CA LYS A 78 2.98 1.16 -12.30
C LYS A 78 4.03 0.11 -11.95
N ARG A 79 4.53 0.13 -10.71
CA ARG A 79 5.50 -0.83 -10.22
C ARG A 79 4.96 -2.26 -10.22
N LEU A 80 3.68 -2.43 -9.89
CA LEU A 80 3.02 -3.74 -10.01
C LEU A 80 3.09 -4.30 -11.43
N ARG A 81 2.85 -3.45 -12.44
CA ARG A 81 2.93 -3.88 -13.85
C ARG A 81 4.35 -4.25 -14.27
N GLU A 82 5.36 -3.53 -13.78
CA GLU A 82 6.77 -3.86 -14.03
C GLU A 82 7.14 -5.23 -13.45
N LEU A 83 6.54 -5.61 -12.34
CA LEU A 83 6.70 -6.92 -11.68
C LEU A 83 5.80 -8.01 -12.30
N GLY A 84 5.10 -7.73 -13.41
CA GLY A 84 4.23 -8.69 -14.09
C GLY A 84 2.86 -8.89 -13.43
N ILE A 85 2.54 -8.12 -12.38
CA ILE A 85 1.27 -8.21 -11.65
C ILE A 85 0.21 -7.40 -12.41
N GLN A 86 -0.78 -8.09 -12.98
CA GLN A 86 -1.85 -7.49 -13.77
C GLN A 86 -2.95 -6.90 -12.90
N VAL A 87 -2.69 -5.72 -12.33
CA VAL A 87 -3.69 -4.95 -11.58
C VAL A 87 -3.96 -3.64 -12.32
N GLN A 88 -5.22 -3.37 -12.64
CA GLN A 88 -5.59 -2.05 -13.16
C GLN A 88 -5.40 -1.00 -12.07
N GLY A 89 -4.81 0.15 -12.41
CA GLY A 89 -4.44 1.16 -11.41
C GLY A 89 -5.61 1.69 -10.56
N MET A 90 -6.83 1.66 -11.10
CA MET A 90 -8.04 2.03 -10.36
C MET A 90 -8.50 0.95 -9.36
N GLU A 91 -8.14 -0.31 -9.57
CA GLU A 91 -8.68 -1.41 -8.76
C GLU A 91 -8.21 -1.39 -7.31
N ILE A 92 -6.96 -1.00 -7.03
CA ILE A 92 -6.46 -0.86 -5.65
C ILE A 92 -7.18 0.28 -4.95
N ILE A 93 -7.38 1.40 -5.66
CA ILE A 93 -8.02 2.59 -5.10
C ILE A 93 -9.49 2.28 -4.79
N ASP A 94 -10.19 1.65 -5.71
CA ASP A 94 -11.58 1.23 -5.51
C ASP A 94 -11.69 0.21 -4.38
N ALA A 95 -10.79 -0.77 -4.30
CA ALA A 95 -10.76 -1.75 -3.23
C ALA A 95 -10.53 -1.10 -1.86
N LEU A 96 -9.59 -0.15 -1.77
CA LEU A 96 -9.34 0.64 -0.56
C LEU A 96 -10.58 1.43 -0.12
N LYS A 97 -11.23 2.14 -1.06
CA LYS A 97 -12.43 2.94 -0.78
C LYS A 97 -13.64 2.08 -0.41
N ARG A 98 -13.83 0.93 -1.07
CA ARG A 98 -14.93 -0.01 -0.79
C ARG A 98 -14.69 -0.85 0.45
N GLY A 99 -13.44 -0.97 0.90
CA GLY A 99 -13.07 -1.83 2.01
C GLY A 99 -12.97 -3.30 1.62
N ASP A 100 -12.62 -3.59 0.36
CA ASP A 100 -12.52 -4.95 -0.19
C ASP A 100 -11.22 -5.62 0.29
N LYS A 101 -11.30 -6.19 1.49
CA LYS A 101 -10.15 -6.82 2.18
C LYS A 101 -9.60 -8.00 1.41
N GLU A 102 -10.48 -8.81 0.82
CA GLU A 102 -10.10 -10.04 0.13
C GLU A 102 -9.32 -9.73 -1.15
N LYS A 103 -9.77 -8.73 -1.92
CA LYS A 103 -9.04 -8.28 -3.09
C LYS A 103 -7.67 -7.70 -2.73
N LEU A 104 -7.61 -6.87 -1.69
CA LEU A 104 -6.34 -6.26 -1.27
C LEU A 104 -5.37 -7.29 -0.72
N LEU A 105 -5.86 -8.27 0.05
CA LEU A 105 -5.03 -9.36 0.55
C LEU A 105 -4.43 -10.18 -0.60
N ARG A 106 -5.23 -10.53 -1.61
CA ARG A 106 -4.74 -11.23 -2.81
C ARG A 106 -3.64 -10.45 -3.54
N ILE A 107 -3.84 -9.14 -3.74
CA ILE A 107 -2.84 -8.28 -4.39
C ILE A 107 -1.54 -8.23 -3.58
N VAL A 108 -1.64 -8.13 -2.24
CA VAL A 108 -0.47 -8.12 -1.36
C VAL A 108 0.25 -9.47 -1.36
N ASP A 109 -0.49 -10.59 -1.41
CA ASP A 109 0.09 -11.93 -1.51
C ASP A 109 0.83 -12.14 -2.85
N GLU A 110 0.21 -11.77 -3.97
CA GLU A 110 0.86 -11.80 -5.29
C GLU A 110 2.12 -10.93 -5.33
N LEU A 111 2.06 -9.75 -4.69
CA LEU A 111 3.21 -8.87 -4.60
C LEU A 111 4.33 -9.43 -3.73
N ALA A 112 4.00 -10.04 -2.58
CA ALA A 112 5.00 -10.66 -1.71
C ALA A 112 5.76 -11.78 -2.45
N VAL A 113 5.06 -12.58 -3.25
CA VAL A 113 5.67 -13.61 -4.09
C VAL A 113 6.54 -13.01 -5.19
N ALA A 114 6.06 -11.98 -5.90
CA ALA A 114 6.82 -11.34 -6.98
C ALA A 114 8.08 -10.61 -6.50
N LEU A 115 8.11 -10.22 -5.22
CA LEU A 115 9.26 -9.61 -4.55
C LEU A 115 10.17 -10.63 -3.85
N GLU A 116 9.90 -11.93 -3.98
CA GLU A 116 10.67 -13.01 -3.34
C GLU A 116 10.77 -12.86 -1.81
N LEU A 117 9.69 -12.37 -1.18
CA LEU A 117 9.62 -12.15 0.27
C LEU A 117 9.11 -13.37 1.06
N VAL A 118 8.61 -14.39 0.35
CA VAL A 118 8.02 -15.64 0.88
C VAL A 118 8.58 -16.86 0.17
#